data_AF-A0A4S4LZ25-F1
#
_entry.id   AF-A0A4S4LZ25-F1
#
_cell.length_a   1.000
_cell.length_b   1.000
_cell.length_c   1.000
_cell.angle_alpha   90.00
_cell.angle_beta   90.00
_cell.angle_gamma   90.00
#
_symmetry.space_group_name_H-M   'P 1'
#
loop_
_entity.id
_entity.type
_entity.pdbx_description
1 polymer ?
#
loop_
_entity_poly.entity_id
_entity_poly.type
_entity_poly.pdbx_seq_one_letter_code
_entity_poly.pdbx_strand_id
1 'polypeptide(L)'
;MPDTNLDPNSPELFKENIKVAQAHLRHVQSLARDALDGIERAYQAHTNPTQTVASLATLKQSLHDLSELLRITGVGALPLLASDVTEPPQENQLADQTTKAIKTLFNRNSQNQESSAVAANLLTASDVPSHR
;
A
#
# COMPACT_ATOMS: atom_id res chain seq x y z
N MET A 1 -27.71 -15.48 23.91
CA MET A 1 -26.41 -14.86 23.63
C MET A 1 -26.56 -14.18 22.28
N PRO A 2 -26.60 -12.83 22.18
CA PRO A 2 -26.75 -12.22 20.87
C PRO A 2 -25.41 -12.28 20.16
N ASP A 3 -25.39 -12.97 19.03
CA ASP A 3 -24.26 -13.03 18.11
C ASP A 3 -23.87 -11.61 17.73
N THR A 4 -22.70 -11.17 18.17
CA THR A 4 -22.06 -9.94 17.71
C THR A 4 -21.52 -10.23 16.32
N ASN A 5 -22.44 -10.39 15.37
CA ASN A 5 -22.16 -10.44 13.95
C ASN A 5 -21.77 -9.01 13.55
N LEU A 6 -20.56 -8.59 13.92
CA LEU A 6 -19.97 -7.37 13.38
C LEU A 6 -19.89 -7.60 11.88
N ASP A 7 -20.69 -6.84 11.13
CA ASP A 7 -20.57 -6.80 9.69
C ASP A 7 -19.09 -6.52 9.37
N PRO A 8 -18.41 -7.41 8.62
CA PRO A 8 -17.02 -7.25 8.25
C PRO A 8 -16.75 -6.00 7.42
N ASN A 9 -17.80 -5.35 6.88
CA ASN A 9 -17.73 -4.07 6.18
C ASN A 9 -18.25 -2.89 7.01
N SER A 10 -18.47 -3.06 8.31
CA SER A 10 -18.92 -1.98 9.18
C SER A 10 -17.84 -0.88 9.33
N PRO A 11 -18.24 0.40 9.36
CA PRO A 11 -17.33 1.50 9.61
C PRO A 11 -16.72 1.45 11.02
N GLU A 12 -17.37 0.81 11.98
CA GLU A 12 -16.86 0.59 13.34
C GLU A 12 -15.65 -0.33 13.33
N LEU A 13 -15.72 -1.47 12.64
CA LEU A 13 -14.59 -2.40 12.48
C LEU A 13 -13.45 -1.72 11.73
N PHE A 14 -13.77 -0.91 10.71
CA PHE A 14 -12.75 -0.15 9.98
C PHE A 14 -12.02 0.86 10.89
N LYS A 15 -12.73 1.58 11.77
CA LYS A 15 -12.11 2.48 12.76
C LYS A 15 -11.20 1.73 13.72
N GLU A 16 -11.58 0.53 14.13
CA GLU A 16 -10.74 -0.31 14.99
C GLU A 16 -9.48 -0.77 14.26
N ASN A 17 -9.62 -1.23 13.00
CA ASN A 17 -8.49 -1.59 12.15
C ASN A 17 -7.50 -0.43 11.96
N ILE A 18 -7.98 0.81 11.81
CA ILE A 18 -7.12 2.00 11.77
C ILE A 18 -6.30 2.14 13.05
N LYS A 19 -6.92 1.97 14.22
CA LYS A 19 -6.21 2.07 15.52
C LYS A 19 -5.13 0.99 15.65
N VAL A 20 -5.44 -0.24 15.22
CA VAL A 20 -4.49 -1.36 15.21
C VAL A 20 -3.33 -1.06 14.26
N ALA A 21 -3.61 -0.60 13.05
CA ALA A 21 -2.59 -0.22 12.07
C ALA A 21 -1.68 0.91 12.59
N GLN A 22 -2.25 1.92 13.26
CA GLN A 22 -1.47 2.99 13.90
C GLN A 22 -0.57 2.48 15.03
N ALA A 23 -1.01 1.48 15.80
CA ALA A 23 -0.19 0.86 16.84
C ALA A 23 0.99 0.08 16.24
N HIS A 24 0.75 -0.71 15.19
CA HIS A 24 1.83 -1.39 14.45
C HIS A 24 2.81 -0.42 13.81
N LEU A 25 2.32 0.69 13.24
CA LEU A 25 3.18 1.71 12.67
C LEU A 25 4.13 2.32 13.72
N ARG A 26 3.62 2.65 14.92
CA ARG A 26 4.45 3.14 16.03
C ARG A 26 5.52 2.13 16.45
N HIS A 27 5.17 0.84 16.48
CA HIS A 27 6.13 -0.22 16.78
C HIS A 27 7.26 -0.31 15.74
N VAL A 28 6.90 -0.30 14.45
CA VAL A 28 7.85 -0.28 13.33
C VAL A 28 8.76 0.95 13.40
N GLN A 29 8.22 2.13 13.72
CA GLN A 29 9.02 3.35 13.87
C GLN A 29 10.03 3.25 15.02
N SER A 30 9.66 2.64 16.15
CA SER A 30 10.60 2.39 17.26
C SER A 30 11.72 1.46 16.82
N LEU A 31 11.38 0.31 16.22
CA LEU A 31 12.36 -0.67 15.75
C LEU A 31 13.30 -0.08 14.69
N ALA A 32 12.79 0.80 13.82
CA ALA A 32 13.61 1.48 12.82
C ALA A 32 14.62 2.43 13.45
N ARG A 33 14.22 3.17 14.50
CA ARG A 33 15.14 4.03 15.26
C ARG A 33 16.19 3.22 16.00
N ASP A 34 15.78 2.13 16.66
CA ASP A 34 16.69 1.25 17.40
C ASP A 34 17.70 0.57 16.47
N ALA A 35 17.24 0.15 15.27
CA ALA A 35 18.11 -0.41 14.25
C ALA A 35 19.07 0.66 13.69
N LEU A 36 18.61 1.88 13.42
CA LEU A 36 19.45 2.98 12.95
C LEU A 36 20.52 3.34 13.98
N ASP A 37 20.13 3.53 15.24
CA ASP A 37 21.05 3.80 16.35
C ASP A 37 22.10 2.68 16.48
N GLY A 38 21.67 1.42 16.34
CA GLY A 38 22.56 0.27 16.36
C GLY A 38 23.55 0.24 15.18
N ILE A 39 23.11 0.62 13.97
CA ILE A 39 23.95 0.69 12.77
C ILE A 39 24.95 1.83 12.87
N GLU A 40 24.51 3.03 13.28
CA GLU A 40 25.37 4.20 13.44
C GLU A 40 26.43 4.00 14.51
N ARG A 41 26.08 3.27 15.58
CA ARG A 41 26.99 2.98 16.70
C ARG A 41 27.64 1.61 16.61
N ALA A 42 27.54 0.91 15.48
CA ALA A 42 28.02 -0.47 15.31
C ALA A 42 29.52 -0.66 15.60
N TYR A 43 30.32 0.41 15.52
CA TYR A 43 31.76 0.41 15.81
C TYR A 43 32.12 1.01 17.18
N GLN A 44 31.14 1.32 18.02
CA GLN A 44 31.36 1.79 19.39
C GLN A 44 31.43 0.60 20.35
N ALA A 45 32.37 0.65 21.31
CA ALA A 45 32.68 -0.46 22.22
C ALA A 45 31.50 -0.98 23.08
N HIS A 46 30.40 -0.23 23.17
CA HIS A 46 29.22 -0.55 23.98
C HIS A 46 28.03 -1.06 23.15
N THR A 47 28.14 -1.11 21.83
CA THR A 47 27.06 -1.57 20.95
C THR A 47 27.26 -3.05 20.63
N ASN A 48 26.23 -3.87 20.83
CA ASN A 48 26.27 -5.28 20.50
C ASN A 48 25.78 -5.51 19.06
N PRO A 49 26.65 -5.87 18.09
CA PRO A 49 26.26 -6.06 16.70
C PRO A 49 25.19 -7.16 16.52
N THR A 50 25.22 -8.18 17.38
CA THR A 50 24.23 -9.26 17.37
C THR A 50 22.83 -8.75 17.72
N GLN A 51 22.74 -7.77 18.63
CA GLN A 51 21.48 -7.13 18.99
C GLN A 51 20.94 -6.30 17.82
N THR A 52 21.80 -5.56 17.11
CA THR A 52 21.40 -4.80 15.92
C THR A 52 20.89 -5.69 14.80
N VAL A 53 21.54 -6.83 14.55
CA VAL A 53 21.08 -7.82 13.56
C VAL A 53 19.72 -8.40 13.94
N ALA A 54 19.51 -8.71 15.23
CA ALA A 54 18.21 -9.17 15.72
C ALA A 54 17.12 -8.11 15.53
N SER A 55 17.37 -6.86 15.93
CA SER A 55 16.43 -5.74 15.74
C SER A 55 16.09 -5.53 14.26
N LEU A 56 17.06 -5.68 13.36
CA LEU A 56 16.83 -5.56 11.92
C LEU A 56 15.96 -6.70 11.36
N ALA A 57 16.17 -7.93 11.84
CA ALA A 57 15.34 -9.07 11.46
C ALA A 57 13.89 -8.88 11.96
N THR A 58 13.71 -8.44 13.21
CA THR A 58 12.40 -8.11 13.77
C THR A 58 11.73 -6.99 12.99
N LEU A 59 12.45 -5.92 12.64
CA LEU A 59 11.92 -4.82 11.84
C LEU A 59 11.40 -5.28 10.47
N LYS A 60 12.14 -6.16 9.79
CA LYS A 60 11.70 -6.71 8.49
C LYS A 60 10.40 -7.50 8.63
N GLN A 61 10.29 -8.32 9.67
CA GLN A 61 9.07 -9.08 9.94
C GLN A 61 7.90 -8.13 10.24
N SER A 62 8.09 -7.16 11.14
CA SER A 62 7.04 -6.21 11.51
C SER A 62 6.59 -5.34 10.33
N LEU A 63 7.47 -5.01 9.40
CA LEU A 63 7.10 -4.32 8.15
C LEU A 63 6.22 -5.19 7.25
N HIS A 64 6.55 -6.48 7.14
CA HIS A 64 5.75 -7.43 6.39
C HIS A 64 4.35 -7.58 7.01
N ASP A 65 4.29 -7.76 8.32
CA ASP A 65 3.04 -7.91 9.07
C ASP A 65 2.17 -6.65 8.96
N LEU A 66 2.78 -5.46 9.05
CA LEU A 66 2.08 -4.19 8.85
C LEU A 66 1.54 -4.07 7.42
N SER A 67 2.33 -4.41 6.40
CA SER A 67 1.89 -4.40 5.00
C SER A 67 0.69 -5.32 4.78
N GLU A 68 0.73 -6.52 5.35
CA GLU A 68 -0.35 -7.49 5.22
C GLU A 68 -1.60 -7.04 5.97
N LEU A 69 -1.44 -6.48 7.18
CA LEU A 69 -2.55 -5.87 7.93
C LEU A 69 -3.23 -4.76 7.12
N LEU A 70 -2.44 -3.83 6.56
CA LEU A 70 -2.96 -2.72 5.76
C LEU A 70 -3.70 -3.21 4.51
N ARG A 71 -3.24 -4.32 3.91
CA ARG A 71 -3.85 -4.97 2.75
C ARG A 71 -5.17 -5.65 3.09
N ILE A 72 -5.18 -6.50 4.12
CA ILE A 72 -6.37 -7.27 4.53
C ILE A 72 -7.47 -6.35 5.06
N THR A 73 -7.11 -5.33 5.83
CA THR A 73 -8.09 -4.45 6.49
C THR A 73 -8.58 -3.30 5.59
N GLY A 74 -7.99 -3.11 4.42
CA GLY A 74 -8.30 -2.01 3.51
C GLY A 74 -7.79 -0.63 3.95
N VAL A 75 -7.18 -0.51 5.14
CA VAL A 75 -6.62 0.75 5.65
C VAL A 75 -5.50 1.27 4.74
N GLY A 76 -4.77 0.38 4.06
CA GLY A 76 -3.72 0.75 3.10
C GLY A 76 -4.23 1.45 1.83
N ALA A 77 -5.54 1.42 1.56
CA ALA A 77 -6.13 2.11 0.42
C ALA A 77 -6.49 3.59 0.71
N LEU A 78 -6.30 4.05 1.96
CA LEU A 78 -6.59 5.42 2.32
C LEU A 78 -5.68 6.40 1.56
N PRO A 79 -6.23 7.53 1.07
CA PRO A 79 -5.43 8.52 0.37
C PRO A 79 -4.38 9.09 1.30
N LEU A 80 -3.12 9.09 0.84
CA LEU A 80 -2.03 9.73 1.56
C LEU A 80 -2.18 11.24 1.39
N LEU A 81 -2.49 11.93 2.48
CA LEU A 81 -2.44 13.38 2.53
C LEU A 81 -0.97 13.81 2.63
N ALA A 82 -0.55 14.78 1.83
CA ALA A 82 0.76 15.39 2.00
C ALA A 82 0.84 16.03 3.39
N SER A 83 1.99 15.90 4.06
CA SER A 83 2.18 16.37 5.45
C SER A 83 1.96 17.87 5.66
N ASP A 84 1.90 18.66 4.58
CA ASP A 84 1.65 20.11 4.58
C ASP A 84 0.16 20.49 4.52
N VAL A 85 -0.75 19.51 4.46
CA VAL A 85 -2.19 19.76 4.39
C VAL A 85 -2.72 20.05 5.80
N THR A 86 -2.75 21.33 6.17
CA THR A 86 -3.22 21.82 7.48
C THR A 86 -4.73 21.62 7.68
N GLU A 87 -5.48 21.36 6.61
CA GLU A 87 -6.93 21.19 6.64
C GLU A 87 -7.33 19.98 5.79
N PRO A 88 -8.00 18.97 6.36
CA PRO A 88 -8.39 17.78 5.60
C PRO A 88 -9.24 18.20 4.40
N PRO A 89 -8.94 17.70 3.19
CA PRO A 89 -9.68 18.09 1.99
C PRO A 89 -11.17 17.81 2.20
N GLN A 90 -12.01 18.73 1.73
CA GLN A 90 -13.46 18.59 1.88
C GLN A 90 -13.97 17.39 1.07
N GLU A 91 -15.04 16.73 1.51
CA GLU A 91 -15.58 15.51 0.88
C GLU A 91 -15.79 15.66 -0.64
N ASN A 92 -16.30 16.81 -1.10
CA ASN A 92 -16.44 17.12 -2.53
C ASN A 92 -15.11 17.09 -3.27
N GLN A 93 -14.02 17.57 -2.66
CA GLN A 93 -12.70 17.55 -3.27
C GLN A 93 -12.16 16.12 -3.38
N LEU A 94 -12.40 15.26 -2.39
CA LEU A 94 -12.05 13.84 -2.49
C LEU A 94 -12.87 13.12 -3.57
N ALA A 95 -14.16 13.39 -3.66
CA ALA A 95 -15.03 12.81 -4.68
C ALA A 95 -14.57 13.20 -6.09
N ASP A 96 -14.18 14.46 -6.29
CA ASP A 96 -13.64 14.96 -7.54
C ASP A 96 -12.29 14.33 -7.90
N GLN A 97 -11.37 14.22 -6.93
CA GLN A 97 -10.08 13.57 -7.12
C GLN A 97 -10.24 12.09 -7.49
N THR A 98 -11.14 11.38 -6.80
CA THR A 98 -11.45 9.98 -7.06
C THR A 98 -12.03 9.80 -8.46
N THR A 99 -13.00 10.64 -8.84
CA THR A 99 -13.62 10.61 -10.17
C THR A 99 -12.59 10.87 -11.27
N LYS A 100 -11.66 11.81 -11.06
CA LYS A 100 -10.56 12.08 -12.01
C LYS A 100 -9.60 10.90 -12.12
N ALA A 101 -9.24 10.27 -11.01
CA ALA A 101 -8.38 9.10 -11.01
C ALA A 101 -9.03 7.93 -11.76
N ILE A 102 -10.32 7.65 -11.51
CA ILE A 102 -11.09 6.62 -12.22
C ILE A 102 -11.13 6.90 -13.72
N LYS A 103 -11.44 8.14 -14.14
CA LYS A 103 -11.44 8.52 -15.56
C LYS A 103 -10.08 8.33 -16.21
N THR A 104 -9.00 8.70 -15.53
CA THR A 104 -7.64 8.57 -16.05
C THR A 104 -7.28 7.09 -16.26
N LEU A 105 -7.58 6.25 -15.27
CA LEU A 105 -7.36 4.80 -15.36
C LEU A 105 -8.20 4.16 -16.46
N PHE A 106 -9.48 4.54 -16.57
CA PHE A 106 -10.37 4.05 -17.61
C PHE A 106 -9.86 4.41 -19.01
N ASN A 107 -9.52 5.68 -19.24
CA ASN A 107 -9.01 6.14 -20.54
C ASN A 107 -7.72 5.42 -20.93
N ARG A 108 -6.81 5.23 -19.96
CA ARG A 108 -5.56 4.49 -20.19
C ARG A 108 -5.84 3.02 -20.53
N ASN A 109 -6.79 2.40 -19.86
CA ASN A 109 -7.19 1.02 -20.16
C ASN A 109 -7.83 0.92 -21.56
N SER A 110 -8.72 1.84 -21.93
CA SER A 110 -9.33 1.89 -23.27
C SER A 110 -8.27 2.03 -24.36
N GLN A 111 -7.32 2.97 -24.20
CA GLN A 111 -6.22 3.13 -25.15
C GLN A 111 -5.35 1.87 -25.27
N ASN A 112 -5.09 1.18 -24.16
CA ASN A 112 -4.35 -0.08 -24.18
C ASN A 112 -5.13 -1.18 -24.94
N GLN A 113 -6.45 -1.26 -24.75
CA GLN A 113 -7.31 -2.22 -25.45
C GLN A 113 -7.38 -1.93 -26.95
N GLU A 114 -7.56 -0.66 -27.33
CA GLU A 114 -7.56 -0.21 -28.72
C GLU A 114 -6.21 -0.51 -29.40
N SER A 115 -5.10 -0.22 -28.73
CA SER A 115 -3.75 -0.49 -29.25
C SER A 115 -3.51 -2.00 -29.42
N SER A 116 -4.00 -2.82 -28.48
CA SER A 116 -3.89 -4.28 -28.56
C SER A 116 -4.76 -4.86 -29.69
N ALA A 117 -5.97 -4.32 -29.90
CA ALA A 117 -6.84 -4.72 -31.00
C ALA A 117 -6.24 -4.37 -32.37
N VAL A 118 -5.61 -3.20 -32.50
CA VAL A 118 -4.87 -2.82 -33.73
C VAL A 118 -3.68 -3.74 -33.96
N ALA A 119 -2.87 -4.02 -32.93
CA ALA A 119 -1.73 -4.94 -33.05
C ALA A 119 -2.18 -6.37 -33.43
N ALA A 120 -3.27 -6.86 -32.83
CA ALA A 120 -3.86 -8.15 -33.18
C ALA A 120 -4.28 -8.17 -34.66
N ASN A 121 -5.00 -7.16 -35.14
CA ASN A 121 -5.39 -7.06 -36.55
C ASN A 121 -4.18 -6.99 -37.51
N LEU A 122 -3.09 -6.33 -37.13
CA LEU A 122 -1.85 -6.32 -37.92
C LEU A 122 -1.19 -7.70 -37.96
N LEU A 123 -1.21 -8.44 -36.85
CA LEU A 123 -0.68 -9.80 -36.77
C LEU A 123 -1.52 -10.78 -37.61
N THR A 124 -2.85 -10.73 -37.55
CA THR A 124 -3.72 -11.56 -38.41
C THR A 124 -3.66 -11.15 -39.88
N ALA A 125 -3.49 -9.87 -40.20
CA ALA A 125 -3.30 -9.40 -41.58
C ALA A 125 -1.95 -9.83 -42.15
N SER A 126 -0.93 -9.97 -41.31
CA SER A 126 0.40 -10.48 -41.69
C SER A 126 0.46 -12.01 -41.82
N ASP A 127 -0.55 -12.72 -41.30
CA ASP A 127 -0.67 -14.19 -41.32
C ASP A 127 -1.53 -14.70 -42.50
N VAL A 128 -1.76 -13.88 -43.54
CA VAL A 128 -2.32 -14.39 -44.81
C VAL A 128 -1.21 -15.13 -45.56
N PRO A 129 -1.20 -16.47 -45.61
CA PRO A 129 -0.12 -17.23 -46.19
C PRO A 129 -0.17 -17.05 -47.71
N SER A 130 0.90 -16.53 -48.28
CA SER A 130 1.13 -16.58 -49.72
C SER A 130 1.40 -18.03 -50.12
N HIS A 131 0.36 -18.81 -50.40
CA HIS A 131 0.49 -20.07 -51.12
C HIS A 131 0.84 -19.76 -52.58
N ARG A 132 2.09 -20.01 -52.97
CA ARG A 132 2.47 -20.25 -54.36
C ARG A 132 3.58 -21.28 -54.44
#